data_AF-A0A1B7W7B4-F1
#
_entry.id   AF-A0A1B7W7B4-F1
#
_cell.length_a   1.000
_cell.length_b   1.000
_cell.length_c   1.000
_cell.angle_alpha   90.00
_cell.angle_beta   90.00
_cell.angle_gamma   90.00
#
_symmetry.space_group_name_H-M   'P 1'
#
loop_
_entity.id
_entity.type
_entity.pdbx_description
1 polymer ?
#
loop_
_entity_poly.entity_id
_entity_poly.type
_entity_poly.pdbx_seq_one_letter_code
_entity_poly.pdbx_strand_id
1 'polypeptide(L)' 'MEWIKLTSDVNLRKYKVDQIYVLRQQKNTDREFRYEETYVKNPINPTVVQHLFNKVRKHLTMDWTGGIEYGIQRGWLIEE' A
#
# COMPACT_ATOMS: atom_id res chain seq x y z
N MET A 1 7.38 2.25 -1.00
CA MET A 1 8.84 1.94 -1.06
C MET A 1 9.16 1.34 -2.42
N GLU A 2 10.40 1.48 -2.92
CA GLU A 2 10.78 0.87 -4.21
C GLU A 2 11.00 -0.65 -4.08
N TRP A 3 11.70 -1.07 -3.02
CA TRP A 3 11.99 -2.47 -2.71
C TRP A 3 11.48 -2.84 -1.32
N ILE A 4 11.33 -4.14 -1.06
CA ILE A 4 10.90 -4.68 0.23
C ILE A 4 11.96 -5.62 0.81
N LYS A 5 12.47 -5.31 2.02
CA LYS A 5 13.31 -6.23 2.82
C LYS A 5 12.46 -6.68 4.01
N LEU A 6 11.72 -7.76 3.82
CA LEU A 6 10.99 -8.43 4.89
C LEU A 6 11.50 -9.85 5.03
N THR A 7 11.75 -10.27 6.26
CA THR A 7 11.87 -11.69 6.61
C THR A 7 10.47 -12.29 6.78
N SER A 8 10.36 -13.61 6.73
CA SER A 8 9.11 -14.34 6.98
C SER A 8 8.45 -14.02 8.32
N ASP A 9 9.23 -13.47 9.24
CA ASP A 9 8.87 -13.34 10.65
C ASP A 9 8.17 -12.01 10.97
N VAL A 10 7.98 -11.13 9.97
CA VAL A 10 7.33 -9.83 10.15
C VAL A 10 5.82 -9.95 9.97
N ASN A 11 5.08 -9.80 11.06
CA ASN A 11 3.61 -9.72 11.02
C ASN A 11 3.14 -8.31 10.64
N LEU A 12 2.82 -8.13 9.37
CA LEU A 12 2.31 -6.86 8.82
C LEU A 12 0.93 -6.45 9.38
N ARG A 13 0.14 -7.41 9.90
CA ARG A 13 -1.21 -7.15 10.41
C ARG A 13 -1.23 -6.50 11.79
N LYS A 14 -0.09 -6.46 12.49
CA LYS A 14 0.03 -5.82 13.81
C LYS A 14 -0.01 -4.29 13.73
N TYR A 15 0.30 -3.72 12.56
CA TYR A 15 0.45 -2.28 12.41
C TYR A 15 -0.86 -1.64 11.95
N LYS A 16 -1.19 -0.48 12.51
CA LYS A 16 -2.28 0.40 12.04
C LYS A 16 -1.84 1.16 10.78
N VAL A 17 -1.51 0.40 9.73
CA VAL A 17 -1.14 0.94 8.43
C VAL A 17 -2.22 0.55 7.45
N ASP A 18 -2.85 1.54 6.80
CA ASP A 18 -3.96 1.26 5.88
C ASP A 18 -3.50 0.43 4.69
N GLN A 19 -2.38 0.82 4.05
CA GLN A 19 -1.78 0.08 2.92
C GLN A 19 -0.27 0.29 2.79
N ILE A 20 0.41 -0.76 2.32
CA ILE A 20 1.85 -0.77 2.01
C ILE A 20 2.03 -1.06 0.52
N TYR A 21 2.75 -0.19 -0.19
CA TYR A 21 3.00 -0.31 -1.62
C TYR A 21 4.48 -0.58 -1.94
N VAL A 22 4.73 -1.54 -2.83
CA VAL A 22 6.04 -1.86 -3.41
C VAL A 22 6.04 -1.46 -4.88
N LEU A 23 6.73 -0.35 -5.20
CA LEU A 23 6.61 0.32 -6.49
C LEU A 23 7.26 -0.45 -7.65
N ARG A 24 8.35 -1.18 -7.38
CA ARG A 24 9.06 -1.98 -8.41
C ARG A 24 8.69 -3.46 -8.35
N GLN A 25 7.80 -3.85 -7.44
CA GLN A 25 7.39 -5.24 -7.20
C GLN A 25 8.58 -6.20 -7.03
N GLN A 26 9.67 -5.71 -6.42
CA GLN A 26 10.94 -6.44 -6.31
C GLN A 26 11.38 -6.52 -4.83
N LYS A 27 11.87 -7.70 -4.42
CA LYS A 27 12.52 -7.86 -3.11
C LYS A 27 13.83 -7.06 -3.09
N ASN A 28 14.20 -6.58 -1.91
CA ASN A 28 15.47 -5.92 -1.72
C ASN A 28 16.58 -6.96 -1.79
N THR A 29 17.35 -6.99 -2.88
CA THR A 29 18.65 -7.65 -2.94
C THR A 29 19.69 -6.77 -2.27
N ASP A 30 20.69 -7.38 -1.63
CA ASP A 30 21.79 -6.64 -1.03
C ASP A 30 22.51 -5.81 -2.10
N ARG A 31 23.04 -4.66 -1.67
CA ARG A 31 23.43 -3.57 -2.56
C ARG A 31 24.54 -3.97 -3.56
N GLU A 32 25.35 -4.96 -3.21
CA GLU A 32 26.43 -5.53 -4.03
C GLU A 32 25.91 -6.29 -5.25
N PHE A 33 24.84 -7.08 -5.10
CA PHE A 33 24.22 -7.85 -6.19
C PHE A 33 23.49 -6.96 -7.21
N ARG A 34 23.35 -5.65 -6.95
CA ARG A 34 22.71 -4.71 -7.89
C ARG A 34 23.60 -4.30 -9.05
N TYR A 35 24.90 -4.56 -8.95
CA TYR A 35 25.89 -4.28 -10.00
C TYR A 35 26.26 -5.52 -10.82
N GLU A 36 25.70 -6.67 -10.49
CA GLU A 36 25.90 -7.88 -11.30
C GLU A 36 25.25 -7.71 -12.67
N GLU A 37 25.90 -8.24 -13.72
CA GLU A 37 25.40 -8.16 -15.10
C GLU A 37 24.04 -8.86 -15.25
N THR A 38 23.71 -9.79 -14.35
CA THR A 38 22.45 -10.53 -14.30
C THR A 38 21.32 -9.76 -13.60
N TYR A 39 21.62 -8.63 -12.95
CA TYR A 39 20.63 -7.89 -12.18
C TYR A 39 19.68 -7.09 -13.09
N VAL A 40 18.42 -7.53 -13.13
CA VAL A 40 17.36 -6.80 -13.83
C VAL A 40 16.59 -5.92 -12.83
N LYS A 41 16.73 -4.60 -12.97
CA LYS A 41 15.99 -3.60 -12.18
C LYS A 41 14.63 -3.35 -12.80
N ASN A 42 13.56 -3.65 -12.06
CA ASN A 42 12.21 -3.34 -12.53
C ASN A 42 11.96 -1.82 -12.55
N PRO A 43 11.27 -1.28 -13.58
CA PRO A 43 10.79 0.09 -13.55
C PRO A 43 9.75 0.29 -12.44
N ILE A 44 9.47 1.56 -12.10
CA ILE A 44 8.34 1.88 -11.23
C ILE A 44 7.05 1.51 -11.98
N ASN A 45 6.20 0.69 -11.37
CA ASN A 45 4.96 0.27 -11.99
C ASN A 45 3.94 1.43 -11.96
N PRO A 46 3.54 2.00 -13.11
CA PRO A 46 2.63 3.13 -13.17
C PRO A 46 1.22 2.78 -12.67
N THR A 47 0.79 1.52 -12.81
CA THR A 47 -0.50 1.04 -12.30
C THR A 47 -0.57 1.12 -10.78
N VAL A 48 0.54 0.83 -10.09
CA VAL A 48 0.63 0.93 -8.63
C VAL A 48 0.49 2.39 -8.18
N VAL A 49 1.16 3.31 -8.89
CA VAL A 49 1.06 4.76 -8.63
C VAL A 49 -0.35 5.27 -8.91
N GLN A 50 -0.96 4.85 -10.01
CA GLN A 50 -2.33 5.22 -10.37
C GLN A 50 -3.34 4.73 -9.33
N HIS A 51 -3.17 3.52 -8.82
CA HIS A 51 -4.01 2.97 -7.76
C HIS A 51 -3.88 3.78 -6.48
N LEU A 52 -2.65 4.10 -6.05
CA LEU A 52 -2.41 4.96 -4.88
C LEU A 52 -3.07 6.33 -5.06
N PHE A 53 -2.88 6.96 -6.21
CA PHE A 53 -3.48 8.26 -6.53
C PHE A 53 -5.01 8.20 -6.45
N ASN A 54 -5.63 7.20 -7.09
CA ASN A 54 -7.08 7.03 -7.07
C ASN A 54 -7.61 6.78 -5.66
N LYS A 55 -6.88 6.00 -4.85
CA LYS A 55 -7.26 5.74 -3.45
C LYS A 55 -7.26 7.02 -2.63
N VAL A 56 -6.17 7.80 -2.70
CA VAL A 56 -6.06 9.08 -1.98
C VAL A 56 -7.13 10.06 -2.47
N ARG A 57 -7.28 10.22 -3.79
CA ARG A 57 -8.31 11.07 -4.37
C ARG A 57 -9.69 10.68 -3.85
N LYS A 58 -10.06 9.41 -3.91
CA LYS A 58 -11.36 8.91 -3.44
C LYS A 58 -11.56 9.23 -1.96
N HIS A 59 -10.53 9.06 -1.12
CA HIS A 59 -10.60 9.36 0.30
C HIS A 59 -10.73 10.87 0.58
N LEU A 60 -10.13 11.73 -0.24
CA LEU A 60 -10.25 13.18 -0.06
C LEU A 60 -11.57 13.75 -0.62
N THR A 61 -12.17 13.08 -1.61
CA THR A 61 -13.43 13.50 -2.22
C THR A 61 -14.66 12.78 -1.67
N MET A 62 -14.49 11.86 -0.71
CA MET A 62 -15.64 11.23 -0.07
C MET A 62 -16.28 12.23 0.90
N ASP A 63 -17.62 12.25 0.91
CA ASP A 63 -18.32 12.98 1.95
C ASP A 63 -17.97 12.40 3.32
N TRP A 64 -17.87 13.27 4.32
CA TRP A 64 -17.66 12.85 5.70
C TRP A 64 -18.90 12.11 6.20
N THR A 65 -18.95 10.80 6.04
CA THR A 65 -20.03 9.92 6.50
C THR A 65 -19.89 9.59 8.00
N GLY A 66 -19.47 10.56 8.81
CA GLY A 66 -19.13 10.37 10.23
C GLY A 66 -20.28 10.66 11.22
N GLY A 67 -21.50 10.89 10.74
CA GLY A 67 -22.66 11.04 11.60
C GLY A 67 -23.17 9.68 12.09
N ILE A 68 -23.48 9.58 13.40
CA ILE A 68 -24.12 8.39 13.99
C ILE A 68 -25.37 7.99 13.20
N GLU A 69 -26.13 8.96 12.68
CA GLU A 69 -27.33 8.71 11.85
C GLU A 69 -27.03 7.92 10.58
N TYR A 70 -25.89 8.19 9.92
CA TYR A 70 -25.49 7.43 8.74
C TYR A 70 -25.15 5.98 9.09
N GLY A 71 -24.50 5.79 10.25
CA GLY A 71 -24.22 4.48 10.84
C GLY A 71 -25.48 3.69 11.24
N ILE A 72 -26.50 4.40 11.73
CA ILE A 72 -27.81 3.82 12.04
C ILE A 72 -28.55 3.44 10.76
N GLN A 73 -28.56 4.30 9.74
CA GLN A 73 -29.25 4.03 8.47
C GLN A 73 -28.62 2.87 7.69
N ARG A 74 -27.29 2.73 7.73
CA ARG A 74 -26.58 1.60 7.10
C ARG A 74 -26.66 0.30 7.92
N GLY A 75 -26.96 0.37 9.22
CA GLY A 75 -27.08 -0.80 10.11
C GLY A 75 -25.77 -1.26 10.78
N TRP A 76 -24.67 -0.52 10.64
CA TRP A 76 -23.41 -0.76 11.36
C TRP A 76 -22.59 0.53 11.48
N LEU A 77 -22.00 0.75 12.66
CA LEU A 77 -21.34 2.02 13.02
C LEU A 77 -19.84 2.08 12.65
N ILE A 78 -19.20 0.94 12.43
CA ILE A 78 -17.78 0.83 12.11
C ILE A 78 -17.63 -0.20 10.97
N GLU A 79 -16.78 0.11 9.99
CA GLU A 79 -16.34 -0.82 8.94
C GLU A 79 -14.86 -1.17 9.22
N GLU A 80 -14.48 -2.44 9.04
CA GLU A 80 -13.08 -2.87 9.05
C GLU A 80 -12.32 -2.47 7.78
#